data_AF-A0A926X9V9-F1
#
_entry.id   AF-A0A926X9V9-F1
#
_cell.length_a   1.000
_cell.length_b   1.000
_cell.length_c   1.000
_cell.angle_alpha   90.00
_cell.angle_beta   90.00
_cell.angle_gamma   90.00
#
_symmetry.space_group_name_H-M   'P 1'
#
loop_
_entity.id
_entity.type
_entity.pdbx_description
1 polymer ?
#
loop_
_entity_poly.entity_id
_entity_poly.type
_entity_poly.pdbx_seq_one_letter_code
_entity_poly.pdbx_strand_id
1 'polypeptide(L)'
;MQLQNSSSKPSEDLSKNNLQDENMIVENSPAEAIQSWLVTKLSKQLSLNAKTIDVREPLTRYGLDSIDAVTLVGDLEDWLGCELPSTLLWDYPTIEKSAEYLVKEFDVSAAVSPVASSNVKDASDDKTEKVEASSKPSGWGGLWNRISGS
;
A
#
# COMPACT_ATOMS: atom_id res chain seq x y z
N MET A 1 26.14 60.17 25.15
CA MET A 1 24.96 59.35 24.85
C MET A 1 25.40 57.89 24.82
N GLN A 2 24.83 57.11 25.75
CA GLN A 2 24.67 55.65 25.83
C GLN A 2 25.86 54.72 25.49
N LEU A 3 26.48 54.23 26.57
CA LEU A 3 27.09 52.90 26.69
C LEU A 3 26.02 51.92 27.23
N GLN A 4 26.32 50.62 27.05
CA GLN A 4 25.76 49.39 27.64
C GLN A 4 24.40 48.84 27.17
N ASN A 5 24.48 47.79 26.33
CA ASN A 5 23.84 46.51 26.64
C ASN A 5 24.66 45.36 26.04
N SER A 6 25.50 44.75 26.87
CA SER A 6 26.16 43.46 26.58
C SER A 6 25.20 42.32 26.95
N SER A 7 24.84 41.45 26.00
CA SER A 7 24.67 40.00 26.22
C SER A 7 24.23 39.28 24.94
N SER A 8 25.07 38.34 24.55
CA SER A 8 24.95 37.22 23.61
C SER A 8 23.55 36.89 23.07
N LYS A 9 23.45 36.82 21.74
CA LYS A 9 22.81 35.69 21.04
C LYS A 9 23.59 35.37 19.74
N PRO A 10 23.84 34.09 19.43
CA PRO A 10 24.39 33.67 18.16
C PRO A 10 23.28 33.76 17.09
N SER A 11 23.60 34.33 15.95
CA SER A 11 22.78 34.41 14.74
C SER A 11 23.81 34.50 13.61
N GLU A 12 23.86 33.69 12.56
CA GLU A 12 22.82 32.91 11.91
C GLU A 12 23.10 31.40 11.94
N ASP A 13 22.17 30.71 12.60
CA ASP A 13 21.75 29.36 12.22
C ASP A 13 21.37 29.38 10.73
N LEU A 14 22.14 28.68 9.90
CA LEU A 14 21.81 28.46 8.50
C LEU A 14 20.57 27.57 8.43
N SER A 15 19.43 28.26 8.45
CA SER A 15 18.14 27.88 7.91
C SER A 15 18.26 26.88 6.76
N LYS A 16 17.97 25.62 7.07
CA LYS A 16 17.16 24.76 6.22
C LYS A 16 16.10 24.14 7.10
N ASN A 17 15.15 25.00 7.48
CA ASN A 17 13.91 24.61 8.11
C ASN A 17 13.20 23.57 7.24
N ASN A 18 13.01 22.43 7.89
CA ASN A 18 12.01 21.41 7.66
C ASN A 18 10.65 22.00 7.25
N LEU A 19 10.34 21.93 5.96
CA LEU A 19 8.99 21.98 5.35
C LEU A 19 8.92 20.63 4.61
N GLN A 20 8.41 19.51 5.14
CA GLN A 20 7.07 19.29 5.68
C GLN A 20 5.98 19.93 4.83
N ASP A 21 6.00 19.67 3.52
CA ASP A 21 4.86 19.92 2.64
C ASP A 21 4.86 18.92 1.46
N GLU A 22 4.54 17.65 1.75
CA GLU A 22 4.03 16.73 0.73
C GLU A 22 3.07 15.69 1.35
N ASN A 23 2.39 16.07 2.43
CA ASN A 23 1.19 15.37 2.88
C ASN A 23 -0.01 15.98 2.14
N MET A 24 -0.09 15.73 0.82
CA MET A 24 -1.35 15.90 0.11
C MET A 24 -2.35 14.92 0.74
N ILE A 25 -3.18 15.41 1.65
CA ILE A 25 -4.46 14.78 1.97
C ILE A 25 -5.31 15.04 0.74
N VAL A 26 -5.13 14.22 -0.30
CA VAL A 26 -6.05 14.17 -1.43
C VAL A 26 -7.35 13.63 -0.85
N GLU A 27 -8.44 14.36 -1.04
CA GLU A 27 -9.81 13.87 -0.87
C GLU A 27 -9.95 12.60 -1.71
N ASN A 28 -9.63 11.46 -1.10
CA ASN A 28 -9.25 10.25 -1.82
C ASN A 28 -10.50 9.67 -2.46
N SER A 29 -10.61 9.79 -3.78
CA SER A 29 -11.70 9.12 -4.48
C SER A 29 -11.55 7.60 -4.27
N PRO A 30 -12.65 6.83 -4.20
CA PRO A 30 -12.57 5.36 -4.12
C PRO A 30 -11.62 4.74 -5.15
N ALA A 31 -11.58 5.32 -6.36
CA ALA A 31 -10.67 4.90 -7.42
C ALA A 31 -9.19 5.14 -7.02
N GLU A 32 -8.85 6.33 -6.52
CA GLU A 32 -7.48 6.68 -6.12
C GLU A 32 -6.98 5.84 -4.94
N ALA A 33 -7.87 5.47 -4.02
CA ALA A 33 -7.56 4.55 -2.93
C ALA A 33 -7.17 3.15 -3.47
N ILE A 34 -7.96 2.64 -4.42
CA ILE A 34 -7.66 1.36 -5.10
C ILE A 34 -6.36 1.46 -5.89
N GLN A 35 -6.15 2.55 -6.64
CA GLN A 35 -4.92 2.76 -7.41
C GLN A 35 -3.69 2.79 -6.49
N SER A 36 -3.76 3.51 -5.37
CA SER A 36 -2.69 3.59 -4.37
C SER A 36 -2.39 2.23 -3.74
N TRP A 37 -3.44 1.45 -3.46
CA TRP A 37 -3.29 0.08 -2.96
C TRP A 37 -2.59 -0.81 -4.00
N LEU A 38 -3.02 -0.76 -5.27
CA LEU A 38 -2.44 -1.53 -6.37
C LEU A 38 -0.97 -1.17 -6.60
N VAL A 39 -0.64 0.11 -6.67
CA VAL A 39 0.76 0.58 -6.79
C VAL A 39 1.60 0.09 -5.62
N THR A 40 1.09 0.17 -4.39
CA THR A 40 1.78 -0.31 -3.20
C THR A 40 2.03 -1.81 -3.26
N LYS A 41 1.03 -2.61 -3.66
CA LYS A 41 1.15 -4.06 -3.80
C LYS A 41 2.15 -4.44 -4.89
N LEU A 42 2.03 -3.85 -6.08
CA LEU A 42 2.93 -4.08 -7.20
C LEU A 42 4.39 -3.70 -6.87
N SER A 43 4.60 -2.57 -6.19
CA SER A 43 5.95 -2.15 -5.78
C SER A 43 6.61 -3.18 -4.87
N LYS A 44 5.85 -3.81 -3.97
CA LYS A 44 6.35 -4.85 -3.06
C LYS A 44 6.58 -6.18 -3.77
N GLN A 45 5.66 -6.59 -4.65
CA GLN A 45 5.72 -7.88 -5.34
C GLN A 45 6.82 -7.90 -6.40
N LEU A 46 6.95 -6.83 -7.19
CA LEU A 46 7.93 -6.71 -8.26
C LEU A 46 9.25 -6.06 -7.82
N SER A 47 9.37 -5.69 -6.53
CA SER A 47 10.52 -4.94 -5.99
C SER A 47 10.85 -3.66 -6.79
N LEU A 48 9.81 -2.98 -7.27
CA LEU A 48 9.89 -1.73 -8.03
C LEU A 48 9.65 -0.53 -7.13
N ASN A 49 10.13 0.65 -7.54
CA ASN A 49 9.80 1.88 -6.84
C ASN A 49 8.37 2.30 -7.20
N ALA A 50 7.52 2.60 -6.22
CA ALA A 50 6.14 3.06 -6.45
C ALA A 50 6.05 4.28 -7.39
N LYS A 51 7.04 5.18 -7.37
CA LYS A 51 7.10 6.35 -8.27
C LYS A 51 7.40 6.00 -9.73
N THR A 52 7.86 4.78 -10.01
CA THR A 52 8.16 4.29 -11.37
C THR A 52 6.99 3.52 -11.99
N ILE A 53 5.96 3.22 -11.20
CA ILE A 53 4.75 2.55 -11.64
C ILE A 53 3.77 3.62 -12.13
N ASP A 54 3.48 3.59 -13.42
CA ASP A 54 2.48 4.44 -14.05
C ASP A 54 1.14 3.71 -14.03
N VAL A 55 0.11 4.39 -13.51
CA VAL A 55 -1.23 3.83 -13.41
C VAL A 55 -1.91 3.65 -14.77
N ARG A 56 -1.38 4.29 -15.82
CA ARG A 56 -1.87 4.23 -17.21
C ARG A 56 -1.14 3.22 -18.09
N GLU A 57 -0.02 2.67 -17.61
CA GLU A 57 0.74 1.68 -18.37
C GLU A 57 0.20 0.26 -18.08
N PRO A 58 0.21 -0.64 -19.08
CA PRO A 58 -0.17 -2.03 -18.86
C PRO A 58 0.72 -2.72 -17.82
N LEU A 59 0.12 -3.45 -16.87
CA LEU A 59 0.86 -4.13 -15.80
C LEU A 59 1.90 -5.14 -16.31
N THR A 60 1.64 -5.75 -17.47
CA THR A 60 2.57 -6.67 -18.13
C THR A 60 3.90 -6.01 -18.52
N ARG A 61 3.96 -4.68 -18.63
CA ARG A 61 5.20 -3.93 -18.89
C ARG A 61 6.16 -3.96 -17.72
N TYR A 62 5.62 -4.06 -16.50
CA TYR A 62 6.40 -4.18 -15.27
C TYR A 62 6.85 -5.60 -14.98
N GLY A 63 6.53 -6.56 -15.86
CA GLY A 63 6.87 -7.96 -15.70
C GLY A 63 5.83 -8.76 -14.92
N LEU A 64 4.62 -8.22 -14.72
CA LEU A 64 3.52 -8.96 -14.10
C LEU A 64 3.15 -10.17 -14.98
N ASP A 65 3.29 -11.37 -14.44
CA ASP A 65 2.88 -12.61 -15.10
C ASP A 65 1.45 -13.03 -14.72
N SER A 66 0.94 -14.10 -15.35
CA SER A 66 -0.43 -14.57 -15.12
C SER A 66 -0.68 -15.07 -13.68
N ILE A 67 0.35 -15.63 -13.04
CA ILE A 67 0.28 -16.17 -11.68
C ILE A 67 0.28 -14.99 -10.68
N ASP A 68 1.14 -14.00 -10.91
CA ASP A 68 1.17 -12.77 -10.15
C ASP A 68 -0.13 -11.96 -10.29
N ALA A 69 -0.70 -11.91 -11.49
CA ALA A 69 -1.96 -11.21 -11.76
C ALA A 69 -3.13 -11.83 -11.00
N VAL A 70 -3.27 -13.16 -11.03
CA VAL A 70 -4.33 -13.85 -10.28
C VAL A 70 -4.15 -13.67 -8.78
N THR A 71 -2.91 -13.68 -8.29
CA THR A 71 -2.60 -13.40 -6.88
C THR A 71 -3.00 -11.99 -6.47
N LEU A 72 -2.70 -11.01 -7.33
CA LEU A 72 -3.03 -9.61 -7.10
C LEU A 72 -4.55 -9.38 -7.08
N VAL A 73 -5.29 -10.03 -8.00
CA VAL A 73 -6.76 -10.00 -7.98
C VAL A 73 -7.28 -10.60 -6.69
N GLY A 74 -6.73 -11.72 -6.26
CA GLY A 74 -7.12 -12.33 -4.99
C GLY A 74 -6.88 -11.43 -3.78
N ASP A 75 -5.68 -10.85 -3.65
CA ASP A 75 -5.40 -9.91 -2.57
C ASP A 75 -6.37 -8.71 -2.59
N LEU A 76 -6.87 -8.33 -3.77
CA LEU A 76 -7.80 -7.23 -3.95
C LEU A 76 -9.22 -7.63 -3.56
N GLU A 77 -9.65 -8.86 -3.86
CA GLU A 77 -10.90 -9.45 -3.38
C GLU A 77 -10.96 -9.46 -1.85
N ASP A 78 -9.89 -9.93 -1.20
CA ASP A 78 -9.77 -9.97 0.26
C ASP A 78 -9.82 -8.57 0.87
N TRP A 79 -9.19 -7.58 0.22
CA TRP A 79 -9.18 -6.21 0.70
C TRP A 79 -10.53 -5.50 0.54
N LEU A 80 -11.20 -5.72 -0.60
CA LEU A 80 -12.51 -5.11 -0.89
C LEU A 80 -13.67 -5.87 -0.24
N GLY A 81 -13.47 -7.15 0.11
CA GLY A 81 -14.51 -8.02 0.63
C GLY A 81 -15.56 -8.41 -0.43
N CYS A 82 -15.19 -8.40 -1.71
CA CYS A 82 -16.06 -8.77 -2.83
C CYS A 82 -15.38 -9.78 -3.77
N GLU A 83 -16.19 -10.53 -4.51
CA GLU A 83 -15.71 -11.48 -5.52
C GLU A 83 -15.44 -10.74 -6.84
N LEU A 84 -14.22 -10.86 -7.36
CA LEU A 84 -13.74 -10.19 -8.56
C LEU A 84 -13.48 -11.22 -9.67
N PRO A 85 -13.66 -10.84 -10.94
CA PRO A 85 -13.29 -11.72 -12.04
C PRO A 85 -11.77 -11.92 -12.07
N SER A 86 -11.31 -13.16 -12.13
CA SER A 86 -9.89 -13.50 -12.26
C SER A 86 -9.24 -12.95 -13.54
N THR A 87 -10.06 -12.57 -14.53
CA THR A 87 -9.64 -11.91 -15.77
C THR A 87 -9.57 -10.38 -15.65
N LEU A 88 -9.84 -9.78 -14.48
CA LEU A 88 -9.92 -8.33 -14.31
C LEU A 88 -8.69 -7.60 -14.86
N LEU A 89 -7.49 -8.08 -14.54
CA LEU A 89 -6.23 -7.47 -15.03
C LEU A 89 -5.92 -7.79 -16.49
N TRP A 90 -6.68 -8.69 -17.12
CA TRP A 90 -6.60 -8.97 -18.56
C TRP A 90 -7.55 -8.07 -19.34
N ASP A 91 -8.78 -7.91 -18.85
CA ASP A 91 -9.80 -7.03 -19.44
C ASP A 91 -9.45 -5.54 -19.22
N TYR A 92 -8.84 -5.23 -18.07
CA TYR A 92 -8.44 -3.89 -17.65
C TYR A 92 -6.95 -3.87 -17.27
N PRO A 93 -6.03 -3.89 -18.26
CA PRO A 93 -4.60 -4.12 -18.02
C PRO A 93 -3.87 -2.97 -17.31
N THR A 94 -4.55 -1.87 -16.99
CA THR A 94 -3.97 -0.71 -16.32
C THR A 94 -4.61 -0.50 -14.95
N ILE A 95 -3.86 0.06 -14.02
CA ILE A 95 -4.31 0.35 -12.65
C ILE A 95 -5.49 1.32 -12.66
N GLU A 96 -5.42 2.35 -13.51
CA GLU A 96 -6.49 3.34 -13.70
C GLU A 96 -7.80 2.66 -14.12
N LYS A 97 -7.79 1.86 -15.19
CA LYS A 97 -8.98 1.18 -15.71
C LYS A 97 -9.54 0.14 -14.76
N SER A 98 -8.66 -0.61 -14.08
CA SER A 98 -9.06 -1.58 -13.06
C SER A 98 -9.80 -0.88 -11.93
N ALA A 99 -9.24 0.22 -11.41
CA ALA A 99 -9.86 0.98 -10.33
C ALA A 99 -11.20 1.62 -10.75
N GLU A 100 -11.28 2.20 -11.96
CA GLU A 100 -12.53 2.75 -12.49
C GLU A 100 -13.62 1.69 -12.63
N TYR A 101 -13.28 0.51 -13.16
CA TYR A 101 -14.20 -0.61 -13.27
C TYR A 101 -14.72 -1.06 -11.89
N LEU A 102 -13.82 -1.15 -10.91
CA LEU A 102 -14.17 -1.60 -9.56
C LEU A 102 -15.13 -0.64 -8.85
N VAL A 103 -14.87 0.67 -8.93
CA VAL A 103 -15.76 1.69 -8.35
C VAL A 103 -17.12 1.72 -9.03
N LYS A 104 -17.18 1.34 -10.31
CA LYS A 104 -18.42 1.36 -11.09
C LYS A 104 -19.30 0.14 -10.84
N GLU A 105 -18.69 -1.05 -10.77
CA GLU A 105 -19.43 -2.32 -10.69
C GLU A 105 -19.60 -2.84 -9.26
N PHE A 106 -18.78 -2.38 -8.30
CA PHE A 106 -18.78 -2.87 -6.92
C PHE A 106 -18.93 -1.73 -5.91
N ASP A 107 -19.56 -2.04 -4.77
CA ASP A 107 -19.64 -1.13 -3.63
C ASP A 107 -18.35 -1.17 -2.80
N VAL A 108 -17.36 -0.41 -3.26
CA VAL A 108 -16.04 -0.32 -2.61
C VAL A 108 -15.99 0.71 -1.47
N SER A 109 -17.10 1.39 -1.18
CA SER A 109 -17.17 2.50 -0.22
C SER A 109 -16.76 2.08 1.21
N ALA A 110 -17.03 0.82 1.57
CA ALA A 110 -16.70 0.28 2.89
C ALA A 110 -15.19 0.04 3.06
N ALA A 111 -14.50 -0.42 2.00
CA ALA A 111 -13.07 -0.74 2.04
C ALA A 111 -12.17 0.50 1.86
N VAL A 112 -12.64 1.48 1.07
CA VAL A 112 -11.89 2.71 0.75
C VAL A 112 -12.18 3.87 1.71
N SER A 113 -13.03 3.66 2.72
CA SER A 113 -13.27 4.67 3.76
C SER A 113 -11.94 5.09 4.40
N PRO A 114 -11.72 6.38 4.67
CA PRO A 114 -10.44 6.88 5.17
C PRO A 114 -10.19 6.32 6.57
N VAL A 115 -9.49 5.18 6.62
CA VAL A 115 -8.89 4.63 7.83
C VAL A 115 -7.73 5.53 8.22
N ALA A 116 -8.06 6.62 8.93
CA ALA A 116 -7.15 7.11 9.95
C ALA A 116 -6.83 5.92 10.89
N SER A 117 -5.54 5.77 11.22
CA SER A 117 -4.93 4.74 12.08
C SER A 117 -4.36 3.52 11.38
N SER A 118 -3.14 3.71 10.88
CA SER A 118 -1.99 2.91 11.32
C SER A 118 -2.15 2.42 12.76
N ASN A 119 -2.63 1.20 12.95
CA ASN A 119 -2.42 0.51 14.22
C ASN A 119 -0.98 0.01 14.23
N VAL A 120 -0.08 0.90 14.66
CA VAL A 120 1.26 0.56 15.12
C VAL A 120 1.13 -0.61 16.09
N LYS A 121 1.75 -1.74 15.76
CA LYS A 121 2.05 -2.77 16.75
C LYS A 121 3.15 -2.22 17.65
N ASP A 122 2.73 -1.37 18.59
CA ASP A 122 3.39 -1.26 19.89
C ASP A 122 3.15 -2.57 20.63
N ALA A 123 4.16 -3.42 20.61
CA ALA A 123 4.33 -4.53 21.53
C ALA A 123 5.82 -4.90 21.52
N SER A 124 6.63 -3.97 22.04
CA SER A 124 7.86 -4.35 22.72
C SER A 124 7.43 -5.03 24.02
N ASP A 125 7.29 -6.36 24.01
CA ASP A 125 7.39 -7.12 25.24
C ASP A 125 8.13 -8.44 25.03
N ASP A 126 8.95 -8.68 26.02
CA ASP A 126 9.95 -9.71 26.25
C ASP A 126 9.38 -11.14 26.24
N LYS A 127 10.28 -12.09 25.98
CA LYS A 127 10.28 -13.47 26.50
C LYS A 127 9.63 -14.62 25.70
N THR A 128 10.51 -15.57 25.42
CA THR A 128 10.35 -17.01 25.22
C THR A 128 9.05 -17.66 25.74
N GLU A 129 8.38 -18.47 24.91
CA GLU A 129 8.04 -19.86 25.24
C GLU A 129 7.51 -20.62 24.01
N LYS A 130 8.03 -21.84 23.83
CA LYS A 130 7.60 -22.89 22.91
C LYS A 130 6.25 -23.44 23.38
N VAL A 131 5.20 -23.36 22.56
CA VAL A 131 4.03 -24.26 22.66
C VAL A 131 3.47 -24.63 21.29
N GLU A 132 3.51 -25.93 21.03
CA GLU A 132 2.72 -26.64 20.03
C GLU A 132 1.22 -26.52 20.38
N ALA A 133 0.40 -26.01 19.46
CA ALA A 133 -1.03 -26.32 19.43
C ALA A 133 -1.65 -25.96 18.07
N SER A 134 -2.21 -26.99 17.45
CA SER A 134 -3.03 -26.99 16.25
C SER A 134 -4.22 -26.03 16.34
N SER A 135 -4.33 -25.10 15.39
CA SER A 135 -5.61 -24.54 14.92
C SER A 135 -5.35 -23.74 13.63
N LYS A 136 -5.81 -24.28 12.49
CA LYS A 136 -5.72 -23.63 11.17
C LYS A 136 -6.83 -22.58 11.04
N PRO A 137 -6.55 -21.31 10.68
CA PRO A 137 -7.54 -20.47 10.04
C PRO A 137 -7.73 -20.97 8.59
N SER A 138 -8.93 -21.45 8.30
CA SER A 138 -9.39 -21.77 6.96
C SER A 138 -9.76 -20.48 6.23
N GLY A 139 -9.02 -20.18 5.16
CA GLY A 139 -9.25 -19.04 4.28
C GLY A 139 -7.94 -18.57 3.69
N TRP A 140 -7.65 -18.99 2.45
CA TRP A 140 -6.66 -18.37 1.56
C TRP A 140 -5.24 -18.09 2.10
N GLY A 141 -4.54 -19.13 2.54
CA GLY A 141 -3.13 -19.02 2.94
C GLY A 141 -2.27 -20.26 2.68
N GLY A 142 -2.71 -21.18 1.80
CA GLY A 142 -2.17 -22.55 1.75
C GLY A 142 -1.56 -23.02 0.42
N LEU A 143 -1.56 -22.21 -0.65
CA LEU A 143 -1.20 -22.71 -1.99
C LEU A 143 0.23 -22.42 -2.45
N TRP A 144 0.96 -21.50 -1.82
CA TRP A 144 2.29 -21.09 -2.33
C TRP A 144 3.49 -21.86 -1.78
N ASN A 145 3.33 -22.67 -0.72
CA ASN A 145 4.48 -23.29 -0.03
C ASN A 145 4.77 -24.75 -0.42
N ARG A 146 4.51 -25.18 -1.67
CA ARG A 146 4.62 -26.61 -2.05
C ARG A 146 5.23 -26.92 -3.43
N ILE A 147 5.96 -25.99 -4.07
CA ILE A 147 6.53 -26.26 -5.42
C ILE A 147 8.06 -26.14 -5.49
N SER A 148 8.74 -25.54 -4.52
CA SER A 148 10.20 -25.50 -4.49
C SER A 148 10.80 -26.57 -3.57
N GLY A 149 10.89 -27.81 -4.07
CA GLY A 149 11.62 -28.87 -3.38
C GLY A 149 11.61 -30.20 -4.13
N SER A 150 12.54 -30.37 -5.06
CA SER A 150 13.01 -31.68 -5.54
C SER A 150 14.49 -31.60 -5.85
#